data_AF-A0A8T0LNW7-F1
#
_entry.id   AF-A0A8T0LNW7-F1
#
_cell.length_a   1.000
_cell.length_b   1.000
_cell.length_c   1.000
_cell.angle_alpha   90.00
_cell.angle_beta   90.00
_cell.angle_gamma   90.00
#
_symmetry.space_group_name_H-M   'P 1'
#
loop_
_entity.id
_entity.type
_entity.pdbx_description
1 polymer ?
#
loop_
_entity_poly.entity_id
_entity_poly.type
_entity_poly.pdbx_seq_one_letter_code
_entity_poly.pdbx_strand_id
1 'polypeptide(L)'
;MHFEYIGGLEVTYGNALAAGGGFHRVTTAEGAAAEVSPHTYLWYKLTADGAPQEAPPEASSAITELCIEGEQPPVGDEAWIKLDKSVDRTKGLFLWYQTTQFKSPPSPTTQATQKLPLKEIRVVRDVNDVPEGFEFLKEPLISSCENGTTLQTYLCFRRLGSEDFSGSKWSILNQKAGNWIDVKDLSSNKWSVAQILQQSPTEIRVHIPTWRKGRDEFLSRATCRNRVAKLGTHTNVYMSPAYPLPRKQGSMWNAGMKDLQQAREQFDKYFYDREKQATYLPRLLIPFIERSLLCTFLSNDLAEEMNKFHQHVLKNIVACMLAEGYTSKKSEFEFAAQFVVVGQYDDVIKC
;
A
#
# COMPACT_ATOMS: atom_id res chain seq x y z
N MET A 1 6.02 -23.81 -14.84
CA MET A 1 5.05 -23.26 -13.86
C MET A 1 5.86 -22.34 -12.98
N HIS A 2 5.48 -21.07 -12.84
CA HIS A 2 6.16 -20.14 -11.95
C HIS A 2 5.16 -19.72 -10.89
N PHE A 3 5.39 -20.15 -9.67
CA PHE A 3 4.74 -19.62 -8.49
C PHE A 3 5.82 -18.99 -7.60
N GLU A 4 5.39 -18.04 -6.79
CA GLU A 4 6.24 -17.30 -5.87
C GLU A 4 5.79 -17.56 -4.45
N TYR A 5 6.75 -17.62 -3.55
CA TYR A 5 6.53 -17.80 -2.12
C TYR A 5 7.45 -16.86 -1.33
N ILE A 6 7.11 -16.63 -0.08
CA ILE A 6 7.89 -15.77 0.82
C ILE A 6 9.17 -16.50 1.21
N GLY A 7 10.31 -15.94 0.79
CA GLY A 7 11.64 -16.45 1.11
C GLY A 7 12.46 -15.51 2.01
N GLY A 8 11.95 -14.31 2.29
CA GLY A 8 12.63 -13.36 3.16
C GLY A 8 11.65 -12.44 3.89
N LEU A 9 12.03 -12.00 5.07
CA LEU A 9 11.29 -11.06 5.91
C LEU A 9 12.24 -9.98 6.43
N GLU A 10 11.74 -8.77 6.57
CA GLU A 10 12.48 -7.67 7.20
C GLU A 10 11.52 -6.77 7.99
N VAL A 11 11.99 -6.25 9.12
CA VAL A 11 11.30 -5.22 9.89
C VAL A 11 12.02 -3.87 9.71
N THR A 12 11.26 -2.79 9.56
CA THR A 12 11.79 -1.43 9.56
C THR A 12 11.03 -0.53 10.53
N TYR A 13 11.68 0.56 10.93
CA TYR A 13 11.12 1.56 11.83
C TYR A 13 10.95 2.90 11.12
N GLY A 14 9.86 3.59 11.43
CA GLY A 14 9.49 4.85 10.79
C GLY A 14 9.42 4.72 9.27
N ASN A 15 9.84 5.76 8.55
CA ASN A 15 9.76 5.78 7.08
C ASN A 15 10.91 5.04 6.38
N ALA A 16 11.68 4.20 7.09
CA ALA A 16 12.75 3.43 6.49
C ALA A 16 12.20 2.33 5.55
N LEU A 17 12.85 2.18 4.39
CA LEU A 17 12.58 1.14 3.42
C LEU A 17 13.43 -0.11 3.71
N ALA A 18 12.92 -1.28 3.35
CA ALA A 18 13.68 -2.53 3.41
C ALA A 18 14.91 -2.48 2.50
N ALA A 19 16.01 -3.09 2.94
CA ALA A 19 17.29 -3.06 2.24
C ALA A 19 17.35 -4.15 1.15
N GLY A 20 18.04 -3.86 0.04
CA GLY A 20 18.36 -4.89 -0.97
C GLY A 20 17.30 -5.15 -2.05
N GLY A 21 16.25 -4.33 -2.16
CA GLY A 21 15.29 -4.36 -3.26
C GLY A 21 14.41 -5.62 -3.35
N GLY A 22 13.25 -5.48 -4.00
CA GLY A 22 12.31 -6.60 -4.21
C GLY A 22 11.50 -7.01 -2.98
N PHE A 23 11.53 -6.23 -1.91
CA PHE A 23 10.65 -6.41 -0.76
C PHE A 23 9.29 -5.75 -0.99
N HIS A 24 8.24 -6.42 -0.53
CA HIS A 24 6.87 -5.94 -0.48
C HIS A 24 6.55 -5.52 0.95
N ARG A 25 5.94 -4.34 1.10
CA ARG A 25 5.45 -3.89 2.41
C ARG A 25 4.19 -4.67 2.75
N VAL A 26 4.08 -5.10 4.00
CA VAL A 26 2.83 -5.67 4.52
C VAL A 26 1.76 -4.58 4.58
N THR A 27 0.54 -4.94 4.14
CA THR A 27 -0.59 -4.02 3.99
C THR A 27 -1.82 -4.49 4.75
N THR A 28 -2.81 -3.59 4.85
CA THR A 28 -4.13 -3.94 5.36
C THR A 28 -4.91 -4.81 4.37
N ALA A 29 -6.07 -5.33 4.76
CA ALA A 29 -6.95 -6.05 3.85
C ALA A 29 -7.33 -5.21 2.60
N GLU A 30 -7.40 -3.90 2.75
CA GLU A 30 -7.72 -2.92 1.71
C GLU A 30 -6.49 -2.50 0.88
N GLY A 31 -5.30 -3.02 1.21
CA GLY A 31 -4.05 -2.72 0.51
C GLY A 31 -3.38 -1.41 0.94
N ALA A 32 -3.80 -0.81 2.06
CA ALA A 32 -3.11 0.36 2.63
C ALA A 32 -1.84 -0.06 3.38
N ALA A 33 -0.84 0.82 3.47
CA ALA A 33 0.35 0.54 4.27
C ALA A 33 -0.04 0.28 5.73
N ALA A 34 0.40 -0.85 6.29
CA ALA A 34 -0.01 -1.27 7.63
C ALA A 34 1.13 -1.17 8.63
N GLU A 35 0.85 -0.51 9.75
CA GLU A 35 1.66 -0.58 10.96
C GLU A 35 1.34 -1.87 11.72
N VAL A 36 2.37 -2.67 11.98
CA VAL A 36 2.31 -3.88 12.81
C VAL A 36 2.34 -3.50 14.29
N SER A 37 3.12 -2.47 14.63
CA SER A 37 3.05 -1.73 15.88
C SER A 37 3.38 -0.26 15.56
N PRO A 38 3.16 0.70 16.49
CA PRO A 38 3.42 2.11 16.23
C PRO A 38 4.80 2.34 15.62
N HIS A 39 4.81 2.96 14.43
CA HIS A 39 6.01 3.24 13.65
C HIS A 39 6.87 2.01 13.29
N THR A 40 6.27 0.82 13.21
CA THR A 40 6.96 -0.42 12.84
C THR A 40 6.27 -1.10 11.67
N TYR A 41 7.05 -1.43 10.65
CA TYR A 41 6.57 -2.00 9.39
C TYR A 41 7.27 -3.33 9.10
N LEU A 42 6.47 -4.29 8.63
CA LEU A 42 6.96 -5.59 8.18
C LEU A 42 7.01 -5.62 6.65
N TRP A 43 8.02 -6.29 6.14
CA TRP A 43 8.28 -6.48 4.72
C TRP A 43 8.52 -7.95 4.44
N TYR A 44 8.11 -8.41 3.26
CA TYR A 44 8.39 -9.77 2.80
C TYR A 44 8.94 -9.76 1.37
N LYS A 45 9.82 -10.69 1.06
CA LYS A 45 10.41 -10.85 -0.27
C LYS A 45 9.90 -12.14 -0.90
N LEU A 46 9.38 -12.01 -2.12
CA LEU A 46 8.94 -13.15 -2.92
C LEU A 46 10.14 -13.77 -3.63
N THR A 47 10.20 -15.10 -3.59
CA THR A 47 11.16 -15.94 -4.29
C THR A 47 10.40 -16.77 -5.31
N ALA A 48 10.82 -16.70 -6.58
CA ALA A 48 10.25 -17.50 -7.66
C ALA A 48 10.88 -18.90 -7.71
N ASP A 49 10.07 -19.91 -8.02
CA ASP A 49 10.58 -21.25 -8.31
C ASP A 49 11.49 -21.23 -9.56
N GLY A 50 12.75 -21.64 -9.40
CA GLY A 50 13.74 -21.75 -10.48
C GLY A 50 14.52 -20.49 -10.87
N ALA A 51 14.63 -19.47 -10.01
CA ALA A 51 15.46 -18.28 -10.29
C ALA A 51 16.95 -18.65 -10.48
N PRO A 52 17.68 -18.07 -11.47
CA PRO A 52 19.12 -18.28 -11.64
C PRO A 52 19.88 -17.80 -10.39
N GLN A 53 20.53 -18.72 -9.69
CA GLN A 53 21.32 -18.41 -8.50
C GLN A 53 22.70 -17.84 -8.89
N GLU A 54 23.03 -16.65 -8.38
CA GLU A 54 24.40 -16.10 -8.41
C GLU A 54 25.28 -16.57 -7.22
N ALA A 55 24.79 -17.49 -6.38
CA ALA A 55 25.52 -18.02 -5.22
C ALA A 55 25.22 -19.52 -4.97
N PRO A 56 26.10 -20.28 -4.26
CA PRO A 56 26.05 -21.74 -4.20
C PRO A 56 24.75 -22.30 -3.59
N PRO A 57 24.47 -23.60 -3.79
CA PRO A 57 23.14 -24.19 -3.69
C PRO A 57 22.74 -24.47 -2.24
N GLU A 58 22.40 -23.42 -1.49
CA GLU A 58 21.44 -23.59 -0.40
C GLU A 58 20.05 -23.61 -1.04
N ALA A 59 19.39 -24.75 -0.99
CA ALA A 59 18.04 -24.92 -1.54
C ALA A 59 17.15 -23.78 -1.04
N SER A 60 16.44 -23.13 -1.98
CA SER A 60 15.56 -22.00 -1.72
C SER A 60 14.64 -22.30 -0.54
N SER A 61 14.95 -21.70 0.60
CA SER A 61 14.28 -21.96 1.86
C SER A 61 13.00 -21.14 1.89
N ALA A 62 11.87 -21.82 1.96
CA ALA A 62 10.56 -21.21 1.93
C ALA A 62 10.04 -21.03 3.35
N ILE A 63 9.53 -19.85 3.66
CA ILE A 63 8.94 -19.59 4.98
C ILE A 63 7.59 -20.27 5.05
N THR A 64 7.38 -21.09 6.07
CA THR A 64 6.16 -21.88 6.27
C THR A 64 5.42 -21.51 7.53
N GLU A 65 6.05 -20.96 8.56
CA GLU A 65 5.34 -20.56 9.78
C GLU A 65 5.83 -19.23 10.32
N LEU A 66 4.93 -18.56 11.04
CA LEU A 66 5.18 -17.31 11.75
C LEU A 66 4.72 -17.46 13.19
N CYS A 67 5.44 -16.82 14.10
CA CYS A 67 5.06 -16.69 15.50
C CYS A 67 5.57 -15.35 16.02
N ILE A 68 4.89 -14.76 17.01
CA ILE A 68 5.34 -13.54 17.66
C ILE A 68 5.56 -13.86 19.12
N GLU A 69 6.81 -13.73 19.56
CA GLU A 69 7.22 -14.06 20.92
C GLU A 69 8.29 -13.09 21.41
N GLY A 70 8.65 -13.19 22.69
CA GLY A 70 9.77 -12.45 23.26
C GLY A 70 11.14 -12.89 22.72
N GLU A 71 12.17 -12.63 23.52
CA GLU A 71 13.57 -12.92 23.17
C GLU A 71 13.88 -14.42 23.09
N GLN A 72 13.08 -15.24 23.77
CA GLN A 72 13.21 -16.70 23.74
C GLN A 72 12.40 -17.29 22.57
N PRO A 73 12.91 -18.34 21.92
CA PRO A 73 12.19 -18.99 20.82
C PRO A 73 10.87 -19.62 21.33
N PRO A 74 9.88 -19.79 20.45
CA PRO A 74 8.67 -20.55 20.76
C PRO A 74 9.02 -21.96 21.27
N VAL A 75 8.22 -22.47 22.21
CA VAL A 75 8.44 -23.79 22.83
C VAL A 75 8.25 -24.90 21.79
N GLY A 76 9.31 -25.66 21.51
CA GLY A 76 9.30 -26.84 20.63
C GLY A 76 10.69 -27.20 20.09
N ASP A 77 10.83 -28.40 19.53
CA ASP A 77 12.08 -28.88 18.90
C ASP A 77 12.31 -28.32 17.48
N GLU A 78 11.46 -27.39 17.03
CA GLU A 78 11.51 -26.86 15.68
C GLU A 78 12.52 -25.69 15.58
N ALA A 79 13.26 -25.64 14.47
CA ALA A 79 14.27 -24.61 14.23
C ALA A 79 13.60 -23.26 13.85
N TRP A 80 13.30 -22.46 14.86
CA TRP A 80 12.79 -21.09 14.69
C TRP A 80 13.93 -20.10 14.44
N ILE A 81 13.73 -19.22 13.47
CA ILE A 81 14.65 -18.12 13.14
C ILE A 81 14.02 -16.82 13.62
N LYS A 82 14.77 -16.04 14.43
CA LYS A 82 14.35 -14.73 14.93
C LYS A 82 14.70 -13.65 13.91
N LEU A 83 13.81 -12.69 13.67
CA LEU A 83 14.21 -11.44 13.03
C LEU A 83 15.02 -10.56 13.99
N ASP A 84 16.08 -9.93 13.48
CA ASP A 84 16.98 -9.09 14.28
C ASP A 84 16.28 -7.90 14.94
N LYS A 85 15.21 -7.41 14.31
CA LYS A 85 14.45 -6.24 14.73
C LYS A 85 13.12 -6.66 15.34
N SER A 86 12.84 -6.09 16.51
CA SER A 86 11.58 -6.26 17.24
C SER A 86 10.40 -5.69 16.45
N VAL A 87 9.28 -6.44 16.43
CA VAL A 87 7.99 -6.01 15.88
C VAL A 87 7.18 -5.16 16.86
N ASP A 88 7.42 -5.27 18.18
CA ASP A 88 6.93 -4.34 19.20
C ASP A 88 8.08 -3.97 20.15
N ARG A 89 8.66 -2.79 19.92
CA ARG A 89 9.82 -2.30 20.67
C ARG A 89 9.54 -2.06 22.16
N THR A 90 8.28 -1.82 22.52
CA THR A 90 7.90 -1.51 23.90
C THR A 90 7.82 -2.76 24.75
N LYS A 91 7.35 -3.85 24.15
CA LYS A 91 7.20 -5.15 24.79
C LYS A 91 8.36 -6.12 24.52
N GLY A 92 9.27 -5.75 23.62
CA GLY A 92 10.39 -6.60 23.22
C GLY A 92 9.92 -7.86 22.48
N LEU A 93 8.89 -7.72 21.64
CA LEU A 93 8.37 -8.84 20.84
C LEU A 93 9.05 -8.90 19.48
N PHE A 94 9.34 -10.11 19.02
CA PHE A 94 10.02 -10.40 17.77
C PHE A 94 9.16 -11.32 16.92
N LEU A 95 9.28 -11.18 15.59
CA LEU A 95 8.72 -12.15 14.67
C LEU A 95 9.71 -13.29 14.50
N TRP A 96 9.25 -14.48 14.83
CA TRP A 96 9.93 -15.75 14.61
C TRP A 96 9.32 -16.45 13.40
N TYR A 97 10.15 -17.12 12.61
CA TYR A 97 9.67 -17.85 11.45
C TYR A 97 10.39 -19.18 11.26
N GLN A 98 9.73 -20.10 10.57
CA GLN A 98 10.32 -21.38 10.17
C GLN A 98 10.52 -21.42 8.68
N THR A 99 11.61 -22.05 8.27
CA THR A 99 11.91 -22.32 6.88
C THR A 99 11.98 -23.80 6.61
N THR A 100 11.43 -24.23 5.49
CA THR A 100 11.63 -25.58 4.97
C THR A 100 12.18 -25.53 3.56
N GLN A 101 12.96 -26.53 3.19
CA GLN A 101 13.33 -26.71 1.79
C GLN A 101 12.08 -27.11 1.01
N PHE A 102 11.58 -26.22 0.18
CA PHE A 102 10.40 -26.48 -0.62
C PHE A 102 10.80 -26.84 -2.04
N LYS A 103 10.30 -27.99 -2.51
CA LYS A 103 10.33 -28.36 -3.93
C LYS A 103 8.89 -28.50 -4.39
N SER A 104 8.56 -27.94 -5.56
CA SER A 104 7.22 -28.09 -6.12
C SER A 104 6.83 -29.57 -6.15
N PRO A 105 5.68 -29.97 -5.57
CA PRO A 105 5.21 -31.33 -5.73
C PRO A 105 4.92 -31.60 -7.22
N PRO A 106 5.28 -32.79 -7.74
CA PRO A 106 5.07 -33.13 -9.15
C PRO A 106 3.59 -33.33 -9.51
N SER A 107 2.69 -33.38 -8.51
CA SER A 107 1.24 -33.49 -8.70
C SER A 107 0.48 -32.89 -7.52
N PRO A 108 -0.71 -32.29 -7.74
CA PRO A 108 -1.51 -31.64 -6.69
C PRO A 108 -2.07 -32.60 -5.63
N THR A 109 -2.05 -33.91 -5.86
CA THR A 109 -2.62 -34.94 -4.97
C THR A 109 -1.71 -35.35 -3.80
N THR A 110 -0.45 -34.91 -3.76
CA THR A 110 0.50 -35.24 -2.66
C THR A 110 0.51 -34.22 -1.52
N GLN A 111 -0.42 -33.25 -1.51
CA GLN A 111 -0.43 -32.08 -0.61
C GLN A 111 -0.80 -32.36 0.86
N ALA A 112 -1.21 -33.58 1.22
CA ALA A 112 -1.93 -33.83 2.49
C ALA A 112 -1.08 -33.75 3.77
N THR A 113 0.26 -33.71 3.70
CA THR A 113 1.13 -33.83 4.89
C THR A 113 2.18 -32.74 5.08
N GLN A 114 2.42 -31.86 4.10
CA GLN A 114 3.46 -30.82 4.20
C GLN A 114 2.84 -29.43 4.28
N LYS A 115 3.24 -28.63 5.28
CA LYS A 115 2.87 -27.21 5.38
C LYS A 115 3.37 -26.47 4.14
N LEU A 116 2.43 -25.90 3.37
CA LEU A 116 2.77 -25.17 2.15
C LEU A 116 3.40 -23.81 2.50
N PRO A 117 4.35 -23.32 1.66
CA PRO A 117 4.96 -22.01 1.83
C PRO A 117 3.96 -20.88 1.92
N LEU A 118 4.32 -19.86 2.70
CA LEU A 118 3.59 -18.60 2.74
C LEU A 118 3.75 -17.87 1.41
N LYS A 119 2.71 -17.17 0.98
CA LYS A 119 2.69 -16.40 -0.27
C LYS A 119 2.37 -14.93 -0.05
N GLU A 120 1.57 -14.61 0.95
CA GLU A 120 1.17 -13.23 1.23
C GLU A 120 0.99 -13.01 2.72
N ILE A 121 1.33 -11.83 3.21
CA ILE A 121 1.15 -11.41 4.60
C ILE A 121 0.39 -10.08 4.61
N ARG A 122 -0.59 -9.96 5.52
CA ARG A 122 -1.42 -8.77 5.74
C ARG A 122 -1.58 -8.49 7.23
N VAL A 123 -2.06 -7.30 7.55
CA VAL A 123 -2.42 -6.89 8.92
C VAL A 123 -3.88 -6.44 8.94
N VAL A 124 -4.64 -6.92 9.92
CA VAL A 124 -6.01 -6.45 10.15
C VAL A 124 -6.17 -5.93 11.58
N ARG A 125 -7.19 -5.10 11.80
CA ARG A 125 -7.49 -4.56 13.14
C ARG A 125 -8.49 -5.45 13.88
N ASP A 126 -9.41 -6.08 13.15
CA ASP A 126 -10.40 -7.01 13.64
C ASP A 126 -10.26 -8.36 12.92
N VAL A 127 -10.49 -9.46 13.64
CA VAL A 127 -10.47 -10.83 13.08
C VAL A 127 -11.56 -11.03 12.03
N ASN A 128 -12.66 -10.28 12.11
CA ASN A 128 -13.73 -10.31 11.12
C ASN A 128 -13.31 -9.72 9.76
N ASP A 129 -12.22 -8.94 9.72
CA ASP A 129 -11.69 -8.35 8.49
C ASP A 129 -10.63 -9.23 7.81
N VAL A 130 -10.36 -10.43 8.35
CA VAL A 130 -9.42 -11.38 7.75
C VAL A 130 -9.94 -11.79 6.36
N PRO A 131 -9.16 -11.60 5.28
CA PRO A 131 -9.60 -11.95 3.94
C PRO A 131 -9.85 -13.45 3.76
N GLU A 132 -10.75 -13.81 2.86
CA GLU A 132 -11.03 -15.20 2.53
C GLU A 132 -9.75 -15.96 2.11
N GLY A 133 -9.54 -17.14 2.70
CA GLY A 133 -8.36 -17.98 2.47
C GLY A 133 -7.11 -17.59 3.25
N PHE A 134 -7.15 -16.54 4.09
CA PHE A 134 -6.06 -16.20 4.99
C PHE A 134 -6.22 -16.90 6.35
N GLU A 135 -5.08 -17.34 6.89
CA GLU A 135 -4.90 -17.71 8.28
C GLU A 135 -4.42 -16.47 9.07
N PHE A 136 -4.53 -16.49 10.39
CA PHE A 136 -4.05 -15.40 11.24
C PHE A 136 -3.47 -15.92 12.55
N LEU A 137 -2.53 -15.17 13.12
CA LEU A 137 -2.01 -15.44 14.46
C LEU A 137 -3.10 -15.15 15.49
N LYS A 138 -3.38 -16.13 16.36
CA LYS A 138 -4.46 -16.04 17.36
C LYS A 138 -4.26 -14.89 18.33
N GLU A 139 -3.02 -14.63 18.69
CA GLU A 139 -2.67 -13.56 19.62
C GLU A 139 -2.44 -12.25 18.87
N PRO A 140 -3.23 -11.20 19.16
CA PRO A 140 -2.99 -9.90 18.57
C PRO A 140 -1.76 -9.22 19.20
N LEU A 141 -1.07 -8.45 18.38
CA LEU A 141 -0.20 -7.41 18.87
C LEU A 141 -1.06 -6.25 19.38
N ILE A 142 -0.88 -5.92 20.66
CA ILE A 142 -1.53 -4.79 21.32
C ILE A 142 -0.44 -3.83 21.79
N SER A 143 -0.33 -2.68 21.17
CA SER A 143 0.69 -1.68 21.50
C SER A 143 0.04 -0.36 21.92
N SER A 144 0.65 0.37 22.84
CA SER A 144 0.19 1.70 23.25
C SER A 144 0.74 2.77 22.30
N CYS A 145 -0.14 3.61 21.77
CA CYS A 145 0.22 4.75 20.92
C CYS A 145 0.58 5.99 21.77
N GLU A 146 1.33 6.93 21.20
CA GLU A 146 1.75 8.18 21.86
C GLU A 146 0.57 9.05 22.33
N ASN A 147 -0.58 8.94 21.67
CA ASN A 147 -1.82 9.64 22.00
C ASN A 147 -2.65 8.94 23.10
N GLY A 148 -2.14 7.86 23.70
CA GLY A 148 -2.83 7.06 24.72
C GLY A 148 -3.85 6.06 24.18
N THR A 149 -4.06 5.97 22.86
CA THR A 149 -4.92 4.94 22.26
C THR A 149 -4.17 3.62 22.14
N THR A 150 -4.87 2.50 22.10
CA THR A 150 -4.26 1.18 21.85
C THR A 150 -4.37 0.81 20.39
N LEU A 151 -3.26 0.40 19.78
CA LEU A 151 -3.22 -0.20 18.47
C LEU A 151 -3.33 -1.71 18.62
N GLN A 152 -4.42 -2.28 18.12
CA GLN A 152 -4.59 -3.72 18.02
C GLN A 152 -4.40 -4.17 16.58
N THR A 153 -3.62 -5.23 16.40
CA THR A 153 -3.30 -5.81 15.08
C THR A 153 -3.24 -7.31 15.14
N TYR A 154 -3.81 -7.94 14.11
CA TYR A 154 -3.62 -9.35 13.81
C TYR A 154 -2.76 -9.49 12.57
N LEU A 155 -1.74 -10.33 12.64
CA LEU A 155 -0.95 -10.71 11.47
C LEU A 155 -1.65 -11.86 10.77
N CYS A 156 -1.98 -11.67 9.50
CA CYS A 156 -2.65 -12.63 8.65
C CYS A 156 -1.73 -13.06 7.53
N PHE A 157 -1.85 -14.31 7.09
CA PHE A 157 -1.05 -14.82 5.99
C PHE A 157 -1.83 -15.84 5.16
N ARG A 158 -1.48 -15.92 3.87
CA ARG A 158 -2.03 -16.90 2.94
C ARG A 158 -0.92 -17.83 2.49
N ARG A 159 -1.19 -19.14 2.51
CA ARG A 159 -0.28 -20.17 1.98
C ARG A 159 -0.47 -20.32 0.48
N LEU A 160 0.49 -20.96 -0.18
CA LEU A 160 0.27 -21.47 -1.54
C LEU A 160 -0.92 -22.43 -1.52
N GLY A 161 -1.91 -22.16 -2.37
CA GLY A 161 -3.08 -23.02 -2.55
C GLY A 161 -2.97 -23.90 -3.80
N SER A 162 -3.87 -24.87 -3.94
CA SER A 162 -3.96 -25.71 -5.15
C SER A 162 -4.07 -24.90 -6.44
N GLU A 163 -4.75 -23.75 -6.38
CA GLU A 163 -4.90 -22.81 -7.49
C GLU A 163 -3.58 -22.18 -7.93
N ASP A 164 -2.62 -22.00 -7.02
CA ASP A 164 -1.32 -21.41 -7.29
C ASP A 164 -0.42 -22.37 -8.09
N PHE A 165 -0.60 -23.67 -7.88
CA PHE A 165 0.08 -24.72 -8.65
C PHE A 165 -0.60 -25.01 -10.00
N SER A 166 -1.89 -24.71 -10.14
CA SER A 166 -2.67 -25.00 -11.34
C SER A 166 -2.41 -24.05 -12.53
N GLY A 167 -1.48 -23.11 -12.38
CA GLY A 167 -1.29 -22.01 -13.32
C GLY A 167 -2.39 -20.97 -13.15
N SER A 168 -2.00 -19.69 -13.16
CA SER A 168 -2.93 -18.58 -12.93
C SER A 168 -4.08 -18.63 -13.94
N LYS A 169 -5.32 -18.85 -13.48
CA LYS A 169 -6.55 -18.61 -14.27
C LYS A 169 -6.76 -17.14 -14.60
N TRP A 170 -5.83 -16.27 -14.19
CA TRP A 170 -5.90 -14.85 -14.46
C TRP A 170 -5.87 -14.61 -15.97
N SER A 171 -6.93 -13.95 -16.42
CA SER A 171 -7.06 -13.50 -17.79
C SER A 171 -7.51 -12.06 -17.75
N ILE A 172 -6.90 -11.25 -18.60
CA ILE A 172 -7.31 -9.87 -18.83
C ILE A 172 -8.79 -9.79 -19.26
N LEU A 173 -9.32 -10.86 -19.87
CA LEU A 173 -10.70 -10.93 -20.33
C LEU A 173 -11.73 -10.96 -19.18
N ASN A 174 -11.31 -11.40 -17.99
CA ASN A 174 -12.16 -11.53 -16.80
C ASN A 174 -12.04 -10.33 -15.85
N GLN A 175 -11.23 -9.32 -16.19
CA GLN A 175 -11.04 -8.13 -15.37
C GLN A 175 -12.16 -7.12 -15.61
N LYS A 176 -12.32 -6.13 -14.72
CA LYS A 176 -13.31 -5.04 -14.86
C LYS A 176 -12.63 -3.68 -14.94
N ALA A 177 -13.34 -2.67 -15.44
CA ALA A 177 -12.91 -1.28 -15.29
C ALA A 177 -12.74 -0.94 -13.79
N GLY A 178 -11.71 -0.16 -13.49
CA GLY A 178 -11.25 0.14 -12.12
C GLY A 178 -10.16 -0.80 -11.61
N ASN A 179 -10.04 -2.03 -12.13
CA ASN A 179 -8.99 -2.96 -11.71
C ASN A 179 -7.61 -2.47 -12.16
N TRP A 180 -6.62 -2.68 -11.29
CA TRP A 180 -5.22 -2.43 -11.59
C TRP A 180 -4.54 -3.68 -12.15
N ILE A 181 -3.62 -3.49 -13.08
CA ILE A 181 -2.89 -4.54 -13.80
C ILE A 181 -1.44 -4.09 -14.08
N ASP A 182 -0.58 -5.04 -14.43
CA ASP A 182 0.75 -4.75 -14.96
C ASP A 182 0.68 -4.69 -16.49
N VAL A 183 1.23 -3.63 -17.08
CA VAL A 183 1.30 -3.43 -18.53
C VAL A 183 2.74 -3.28 -18.97
N LYS A 184 3.09 -4.00 -20.04
CA LYS A 184 4.39 -3.94 -20.68
C LYS A 184 4.38 -2.95 -21.83
N ASP A 185 5.25 -1.96 -21.74
CA ASP A 185 5.60 -1.12 -22.88
C ASP A 185 6.51 -1.92 -23.81
N LEU A 186 6.07 -2.14 -25.05
CA LEU A 186 6.85 -2.88 -26.04
C LEU A 186 8.05 -2.09 -26.55
N SER A 187 8.00 -0.76 -26.51
CA SER A 187 9.09 0.08 -27.02
C SER A 187 10.29 0.08 -26.07
N SER A 188 10.04 0.15 -24.76
CA SER A 188 11.09 0.15 -23.73
C SER A 188 11.31 -1.20 -23.06
N ASN A 189 10.46 -2.20 -23.34
CA ASN A 189 10.43 -3.51 -22.68
C ASN A 189 10.25 -3.43 -21.15
N LYS A 190 9.78 -2.28 -20.63
CA LYS A 190 9.54 -2.05 -19.20
C LYS A 190 8.10 -2.35 -18.82
N TRP A 191 7.93 -2.81 -17.58
CA TRP A 191 6.62 -3.01 -16.99
C TRP A 191 6.22 -1.78 -16.17
N SER A 192 4.94 -1.43 -16.20
CA SER A 192 4.36 -0.33 -15.44
C SER A 192 2.97 -0.70 -14.92
N VAL A 193 2.61 -0.14 -13.77
CA VAL A 193 1.27 -0.29 -13.20
C VAL A 193 0.28 0.49 -14.06
N ALA A 194 -0.87 -0.10 -14.36
CA ALA A 194 -1.94 0.54 -15.11
C ALA A 194 -3.32 0.25 -14.51
N GLN A 195 -4.25 1.20 -14.61
CA GLN A 195 -5.65 0.99 -14.24
C GLN A 195 -6.49 0.80 -15.48
N ILE A 196 -7.37 -0.20 -15.49
CA ILE A 196 -8.33 -0.38 -16.58
C ILE A 196 -9.38 0.73 -16.48
N LEU A 197 -9.45 1.60 -17.50
CA LEU A 197 -10.48 2.64 -17.57
C LEU A 197 -11.77 2.10 -18.19
N GLN A 198 -11.62 1.34 -19.27
CA GLN A 198 -12.75 0.88 -20.06
C GLN A 198 -12.39 -0.42 -20.79
N GLN A 199 -13.38 -1.27 -21.00
CA GLN A 199 -13.26 -2.44 -21.84
C GLN A 199 -14.34 -2.45 -22.91
N SER A 200 -13.95 -2.83 -24.11
CA SER A 200 -14.82 -3.15 -25.22
C SER A 200 -14.54 -4.60 -25.69
N PRO A 201 -15.35 -5.15 -26.62
CA PRO A 201 -15.10 -6.47 -27.17
C PRO A 201 -13.75 -6.61 -27.91
N THR A 202 -13.17 -5.51 -28.39
CA THR A 202 -11.95 -5.50 -29.21
C THR A 202 -10.74 -4.91 -28.49
N GLU A 203 -10.96 -3.97 -27.56
CA GLU A 203 -9.90 -3.18 -26.95
C GLU A 203 -10.11 -2.97 -25.45
N ILE A 204 -9.00 -2.77 -24.75
CA ILE A 204 -8.95 -2.42 -23.33
C ILE A 204 -8.19 -1.12 -23.22
N ARG A 205 -8.86 -0.08 -22.72
CA ARG A 205 -8.24 1.20 -22.44
C ARG A 205 -7.70 1.19 -21.01
N VAL A 206 -6.41 1.45 -20.87
CA VAL A 206 -5.72 1.47 -19.58
C VAL A 206 -5.07 2.83 -19.36
N HIS A 207 -4.99 3.26 -18.11
CA HIS A 207 -4.28 4.45 -17.68
C HIS A 207 -2.97 4.05 -17.00
N ILE A 208 -1.84 4.54 -17.48
CA ILE A 208 -0.49 4.30 -16.98
C ILE A 208 0.02 5.60 -16.33
N PRO A 209 -0.03 5.73 -15.00
CA PRO A 209 0.27 6.99 -14.31
C PRO A 209 1.71 7.47 -14.51
N THR A 210 2.65 6.55 -14.74
CA THR A 210 4.08 6.84 -14.86
C THR A 210 4.46 7.47 -16.20
N TRP A 211 3.57 7.49 -17.19
CA TRP A 211 3.85 8.07 -18.50
C TRP A 211 3.69 9.59 -18.51
N ARG A 212 4.67 10.30 -19.07
CA ARG A 212 4.65 11.78 -19.10
C ARG A 212 3.65 12.36 -20.11
N LYS A 213 3.41 11.66 -21.22
CA LYS A 213 2.44 12.04 -22.27
C LYS A 213 1.66 10.81 -22.71
N GLY A 214 0.40 10.99 -23.08
CA GLY A 214 -0.45 9.89 -23.54
C GLY A 214 -0.62 8.80 -22.47
N ARG A 215 -0.99 9.20 -21.25
CA ARG A 215 -1.16 8.28 -20.10
C ARG A 215 -2.18 7.18 -20.34
N ASP A 216 -3.00 7.30 -21.38
CA ASP A 216 -3.95 6.27 -21.75
C ASP A 216 -3.40 5.45 -22.92
N GLU A 217 -3.43 4.14 -22.78
CA GLU A 217 -3.06 3.20 -23.83
C GLU A 217 -4.26 2.31 -24.21
N PHE A 218 -4.36 2.01 -25.51
CA PHE A 218 -5.34 1.08 -26.05
C PHE A 218 -4.66 -0.27 -26.34
N LEU A 219 -5.06 -1.29 -25.60
CA LEU A 219 -4.56 -2.65 -25.72
C LEU A 219 -5.57 -3.49 -26.51
N SER A 220 -5.15 -4.00 -27.68
CA SER A 220 -5.98 -4.93 -28.46
C SER A 220 -6.14 -6.26 -27.72
N ARG A 221 -7.39 -6.71 -27.52
CA ARG A 221 -7.69 -7.98 -26.84
C ARG A 221 -7.12 -9.20 -27.56
N ALA A 222 -6.93 -9.09 -28.87
CA ALA A 222 -6.36 -10.16 -29.68
C ALA A 222 -4.85 -10.37 -29.40
N THR A 223 -4.11 -9.29 -29.13
CA THR A 223 -2.64 -9.32 -29.11
C THR A 223 -2.03 -8.93 -27.77
N CYS A 224 -2.79 -8.38 -26.82
CA CYS A 224 -2.24 -7.88 -25.56
C CYS A 224 -1.81 -8.95 -24.55
N ARG A 225 -1.99 -10.25 -24.83
CA ARG A 225 -1.71 -11.34 -23.85
C ARG A 225 -0.28 -11.35 -23.31
N ASN A 226 0.71 -10.98 -24.13
CA ASN A 226 2.11 -10.88 -23.73
C ASN A 226 2.49 -9.51 -23.15
N ARG A 227 1.52 -8.58 -23.09
CA ARG A 227 1.69 -7.21 -22.60
C ARG A 227 1.01 -6.96 -21.28
N VAL A 228 0.15 -7.86 -20.82
CA VAL A 228 -0.63 -7.68 -19.60
C VAL A 228 -0.38 -8.83 -18.64
N ALA A 229 -0.25 -8.49 -17.37
CA ALA A 229 -0.15 -9.47 -16.30
C ALA A 229 -1.01 -9.01 -15.11
N LYS A 230 -1.25 -9.94 -14.19
CA LYS A 230 -1.84 -9.60 -12.90
C LYS A 230 -0.99 -8.53 -12.24
N LEU A 231 -1.63 -7.53 -11.62
CA LEU A 231 -0.91 -6.53 -10.83
C LEU A 231 0.05 -7.21 -9.84
N GLY A 232 1.28 -6.72 -9.77
CA GLY A 232 2.28 -7.25 -8.84
C GLY A 232 3.15 -8.37 -9.42
N THR A 233 2.91 -8.82 -10.65
CA THR A 233 3.69 -9.90 -11.29
C THR A 233 5.06 -9.42 -11.75
N HIS A 234 5.13 -8.21 -12.27
CA HIS A 234 6.34 -7.61 -12.84
C HIS A 234 6.63 -6.23 -12.28
N THR A 235 5.64 -5.59 -11.65
CA THR A 235 5.82 -4.29 -11.01
C THR A 235 5.61 -4.41 -9.52
N ASN A 236 6.47 -3.74 -8.74
CA ASN A 236 6.21 -3.59 -7.32
C ASN A 236 5.30 -2.38 -7.13
N VAL A 237 4.02 -2.65 -6.92
CA VAL A 237 2.97 -1.66 -6.66
C VAL A 237 3.36 -0.69 -5.54
N TYR A 238 4.12 -1.18 -4.55
CA TYR A 238 4.56 -0.43 -3.37
C TYR A 238 5.82 0.43 -3.61
N MET A 239 6.48 0.30 -4.77
CA MET A 239 7.56 1.18 -5.20
C MET A 239 7.08 2.29 -6.17
N SER A 240 5.81 2.27 -6.58
CA SER A 240 5.23 3.36 -7.35
C SER A 240 4.87 4.51 -6.41
N PRO A 241 5.43 5.73 -6.59
CA PRO A 241 5.03 6.92 -5.83
C PRO A 241 3.54 7.28 -6.02
N ALA A 242 2.91 6.70 -7.04
CA ALA A 242 1.54 6.95 -7.45
C ALA A 242 0.65 5.74 -7.13
N TYR A 243 0.51 5.39 -5.85
CA TYR A 243 -0.67 4.66 -5.40
C TYR A 243 -1.70 5.64 -4.83
N PRO A 244 -2.56 6.25 -5.66
CA PRO A 244 -3.81 6.74 -5.16
C PRO A 244 -4.71 5.53 -4.91
N LEU A 245 -5.30 5.47 -3.71
CA LEU A 245 -6.55 4.75 -3.47
C LEU A 245 -7.45 4.84 -4.72
N PRO A 246 -8.21 3.78 -5.08
CA PRO A 246 -9.08 3.80 -6.25
C PRO A 246 -9.84 5.12 -6.31
N ARG A 247 -9.40 6.03 -7.21
CA ARG A 247 -10.00 7.35 -7.33
C ARG A 247 -11.39 7.09 -7.89
N LYS A 248 -12.41 7.07 -7.03
CA LYS A 248 -13.72 7.55 -7.44
C LYS A 248 -13.44 8.97 -7.91
N GLN A 249 -13.34 9.20 -9.22
CA GLN A 249 -13.41 10.55 -9.74
C GLN A 249 -14.65 11.16 -9.10
N GLY A 250 -14.43 12.16 -8.25
CA GLY A 250 -15.53 12.89 -7.65
C GLY A 250 -16.34 13.50 -8.78
N SER A 251 -17.66 13.48 -8.64
CA SER A 251 -18.58 14.26 -9.48
C SER A 251 -18.03 15.67 -9.75
N MET A 252 -18.25 16.20 -10.97
CA MET A 252 -17.93 17.60 -11.30
C MET A 252 -18.42 18.52 -10.19
N TRP A 253 -17.51 19.27 -9.58
CA TRP A 253 -17.86 20.25 -8.55
C TRP A 253 -17.93 21.62 -9.21
N ASN A 254 -19.13 22.20 -9.21
CA ASN A 254 -19.38 23.56 -9.67
C ASN A 254 -18.90 24.58 -8.62
N ALA A 255 -17.64 24.52 -8.21
CA ALA A 255 -17.02 25.58 -7.43
C ALA A 255 -16.62 26.72 -8.37
N GLY A 256 -16.89 27.96 -7.94
CA GLY A 256 -16.43 29.18 -8.60
C GLY A 256 -15.39 29.91 -7.75
N MET A 257 -14.81 30.97 -8.32
CA MET A 257 -13.86 31.84 -7.62
C MET A 257 -14.42 32.43 -6.33
N LYS A 258 -15.74 32.63 -6.23
CA LYS A 258 -16.40 33.12 -5.01
C LYS A 258 -16.31 32.13 -3.85
N ASP A 259 -16.44 30.83 -4.12
CA ASP A 259 -16.34 29.79 -3.09
C ASP A 259 -14.91 29.72 -2.54
N LEU A 260 -13.92 29.87 -3.42
CA LEU A 260 -12.51 29.93 -3.05
C LEU A 260 -12.17 31.19 -2.24
N GLN A 261 -12.70 32.35 -2.63
CA GLN A 261 -12.54 33.60 -1.86
C GLN A 261 -13.14 33.47 -0.47
N GLN A 262 -14.34 32.91 -0.36
CA GLN A 262 -14.98 32.63 0.92
C GLN A 262 -14.14 31.67 1.77
N ALA A 263 -13.59 30.60 1.17
CA ALA A 263 -12.72 29.66 1.87
C ALA A 263 -11.44 30.33 2.40
N ARG A 264 -10.83 31.24 1.63
CA ARG A 264 -9.67 32.04 2.06
C ARG A 264 -10.00 32.94 3.24
N GLU A 265 -11.08 33.70 3.14
CA GLU A 265 -11.53 34.58 4.22
C GLU A 265 -11.84 33.80 5.51
N GLN A 266 -12.50 32.65 5.38
CA GLN A 266 -12.77 31.77 6.51
C GLN A 266 -11.50 31.19 7.10
N PHE A 267 -10.53 30.81 6.26
CA PHE A 267 -9.25 30.27 6.70
C PHE A 267 -8.50 31.32 7.52
N ASP A 268 -8.28 32.52 6.97
CA ASP A 268 -7.54 33.57 7.66
C ASP A 268 -8.24 34.03 8.96
N LYS A 269 -9.58 33.95 9.01
CA LYS A 269 -10.38 34.33 10.18
C LYS A 269 -10.42 33.27 11.28
N TYR A 270 -10.52 31.99 10.93
CA TYR A 270 -10.82 30.93 11.90
C TYR A 270 -9.64 29.99 12.18
N PHE A 271 -8.65 29.92 11.29
CA PHE A 271 -7.53 29.00 11.45
C PHE A 271 -6.65 29.36 12.66
N TYR A 272 -6.46 30.64 12.95
CA TYR A 272 -5.65 31.09 14.10
C TYR A 272 -6.46 31.37 15.38
N ASP A 273 -7.78 31.33 15.29
CA ASP A 273 -8.68 31.50 16.44
C ASP A 273 -8.80 30.17 17.18
N ARG A 274 -8.08 30.03 18.31
CA ARG A 274 -7.98 28.78 19.07
C ARG A 274 -9.33 28.21 19.51
N GLU A 275 -10.33 29.04 19.76
CA GLU A 275 -11.66 28.59 20.18
C GLU A 275 -12.48 28.07 19.01
N LYS A 276 -12.34 28.71 17.83
CA LYS A 276 -13.10 28.36 16.63
C LYS A 276 -12.42 27.29 15.76
N GLN A 277 -11.10 27.15 15.86
CA GLN A 277 -10.27 26.24 15.07
C GLN A 277 -10.73 24.78 15.21
N ALA A 278 -10.99 24.32 16.45
CA ALA A 278 -11.40 22.95 16.73
C ALA A 278 -12.72 22.53 16.04
N THR A 279 -13.60 23.50 15.78
CA THR A 279 -14.85 23.24 15.03
C THR A 279 -14.70 23.50 13.54
N TYR A 280 -13.92 24.51 13.17
CA TYR A 280 -13.70 24.92 11.77
C TYR A 280 -12.94 23.86 10.96
N LEU A 281 -11.88 23.27 11.53
CA LEU A 281 -11.04 22.30 10.82
C LEU A 281 -11.82 21.07 10.33
N PRO A 282 -12.47 20.26 11.20
CA PRO A 282 -13.15 19.05 10.76
C PRO A 282 -14.45 19.32 9.98
N ARG A 283 -15.13 20.45 10.22
CA ARG A 283 -16.44 20.71 9.60
C ARG A 283 -16.38 21.45 8.28
N LEU A 284 -15.38 22.29 8.07
CA LEU A 284 -15.34 23.21 6.92
C LEU A 284 -14.03 23.06 6.14
N LEU A 285 -12.87 23.16 6.78
CA LEU A 285 -11.60 23.15 6.06
C LEU A 285 -11.29 21.78 5.45
N ILE A 286 -11.30 20.71 6.24
CA ILE A 286 -10.96 19.36 5.77
C ILE A 286 -11.91 18.92 4.64
N PRO A 287 -13.25 18.99 4.79
CA PRO A 287 -14.16 18.62 3.71
C PRO A 287 -13.99 19.44 2.44
N PHE A 288 -13.65 20.73 2.56
CA PHE A 288 -13.39 21.59 1.39
C PHE A 288 -12.11 21.17 0.67
N ILE A 289 -11.03 20.92 1.41
CA ILE A 289 -9.75 20.47 0.85
C ILE A 289 -9.91 19.11 0.18
N GLU A 290 -10.49 18.12 0.88
CA GLU A 290 -10.76 16.78 0.33
C GLU A 290 -11.57 16.86 -0.96
N ARG A 291 -12.68 17.60 -0.95
CA ARG A 291 -13.52 17.77 -2.13
C ARG A 291 -12.75 18.45 -3.27
N SER A 292 -12.00 19.51 -2.98
CA SER A 292 -11.24 20.25 -4.00
C SER A 292 -10.13 19.43 -4.65
N LEU A 293 -9.48 18.53 -3.90
CA LEU A 293 -8.45 17.62 -4.42
C LEU A 293 -9.04 16.48 -5.27
N LEU A 294 -10.32 16.15 -5.07
CA LEU A 294 -11.01 15.05 -5.75
C LEU A 294 -11.81 15.50 -6.99
N CYS A 295 -11.83 16.79 -7.30
CA CYS A 295 -12.66 17.38 -8.35
C CYS A 295 -11.84 17.90 -9.54
N THR A 296 -12.45 17.84 -10.73
CA THR A 296 -11.91 18.47 -11.94
C THR A 296 -12.38 19.92 -12.04
N PHE A 297 -11.46 20.86 -12.20
CA PHE A 297 -11.77 22.28 -12.42
C PHE A 297 -11.90 22.58 -13.92
N LEU A 298 -12.96 23.29 -14.31
CA LEU A 298 -13.21 23.69 -15.71
C LEU A 298 -12.47 24.97 -16.12
N SER A 299 -11.91 25.70 -15.15
CA SER A 299 -11.19 26.95 -15.35
C SER A 299 -9.74 26.80 -14.87
N ASN A 300 -8.79 27.09 -15.75
CA ASN A 300 -7.36 27.11 -15.41
C ASN A 300 -7.06 28.12 -14.30
N ASP A 301 -7.66 29.31 -14.37
CA ASP A 301 -7.50 30.36 -13.35
C ASP A 301 -7.97 29.88 -11.97
N LEU A 302 -9.11 29.18 -11.91
CA LEU A 302 -9.60 28.60 -10.66
C LEU A 302 -8.67 27.49 -10.15
N ALA A 303 -8.14 26.64 -11.04
CA ALA A 303 -7.21 25.58 -10.66
C ALA A 303 -5.91 26.15 -10.06
N GLU A 304 -5.33 27.17 -10.69
CA GLU A 304 -4.14 27.86 -10.18
C GLU A 304 -4.40 28.51 -8.82
N GLU A 305 -5.53 29.21 -8.68
CA GLU A 305 -5.89 29.85 -7.41
C GLU A 305 -6.24 28.85 -6.32
N MET A 306 -6.84 27.70 -6.66
CA MET A 306 -7.08 26.62 -5.72
C MET A 306 -5.77 26.01 -5.23
N ASN A 307 -4.81 25.78 -6.13
CA ASN A 307 -3.47 25.31 -5.76
C ASN A 307 -2.78 26.31 -4.81
N LYS A 308 -2.79 27.61 -5.12
CA LYS A 308 -2.25 28.64 -4.21
C LYS A 308 -2.90 28.60 -2.83
N PHE A 309 -4.20 28.36 -2.76
CA PHE A 309 -4.90 28.20 -1.48
C PHE A 309 -4.45 26.94 -0.74
N HIS A 310 -4.30 25.80 -1.41
CA HIS A 310 -3.75 24.58 -0.81
C HIS A 310 -2.35 24.80 -0.23
N GLN A 311 -1.47 25.46 -0.99
CA GLN A 311 -0.13 25.81 -0.53
C GLN A 311 -0.16 26.72 0.71
N HIS A 312 -1.06 27.70 0.73
CA HIS A 312 -1.27 28.58 1.90
C HIS A 312 -1.72 27.80 3.12
N VAL A 313 -2.69 26.89 2.96
CA VAL A 313 -3.18 26.03 4.04
C VAL A 313 -2.06 25.15 4.59
N LEU A 314 -1.31 24.46 3.72
CA LEU A 314 -0.21 23.58 4.14
C LEU A 314 0.89 24.33 4.85
N LYS A 315 1.33 25.47 4.30
CA LYS A 315 2.38 26.29 4.92
C LYS A 315 2.04 26.64 6.37
N ASN A 316 0.78 26.98 6.62
CA ASN A 316 0.33 27.39 7.95
C ASN A 316 0.09 26.21 8.88
N ILE A 317 -0.40 25.07 8.37
CA ILE A 317 -0.45 23.81 9.14
C ILE A 317 0.95 23.39 9.58
N VAL A 318 1.92 23.37 8.65
CA VAL A 318 3.31 23.03 8.95
C VAL A 318 3.91 24.00 9.96
N ALA A 319 3.68 25.31 9.79
CA ALA A 319 4.13 26.31 10.77
C ALA A 319 3.53 26.08 12.17
N CYS A 320 2.24 25.74 12.26
CA CYS A 320 1.59 25.39 13.53
C CYS A 320 2.20 24.12 14.16
N MET A 321 2.43 23.08 13.36
CA MET A 321 3.07 21.83 13.82
C MET A 321 4.51 22.05 14.31
N LEU A 322 5.23 23.00 13.73
CA LEU A 322 6.60 23.35 14.12
C LEU A 322 6.65 24.30 15.33
N ALA A 323 5.63 25.15 15.52
CA ALA A 323 5.57 26.14 16.61
C ALA A 323 5.04 25.55 17.93
N GLU A 324 4.12 24.57 17.88
CA GLU A 324 3.71 23.81 19.04
C GLU A 324 4.76 22.73 19.33
N GLY A 325 5.76 23.05 20.15
CA GLY A 325 6.77 22.07 20.58
C GLY A 325 6.14 20.79 21.12
N TYR A 326 6.15 19.73 20.31
CA TYR A 326 5.94 18.32 20.65
C TYR A 326 4.86 17.99 21.71
N THR A 327 3.69 18.64 21.69
CA THR A 327 2.59 18.27 22.60
C THR A 327 1.21 18.18 21.92
N SER A 328 0.67 16.95 21.96
CA SER A 328 -0.76 16.56 22.00
C SER A 328 -1.72 16.82 20.82
N LYS A 329 -1.38 17.57 19.76
CA LYS A 329 -2.33 17.83 18.64
C LYS A 329 -2.00 17.18 17.30
N LYS A 330 -1.06 16.22 17.31
CA LYS A 330 -0.53 15.56 16.09
C LYS A 330 -1.61 14.99 15.18
N SER A 331 -2.67 14.35 15.70
CA SER A 331 -3.65 13.61 14.89
C SER A 331 -4.53 14.47 13.98
N GLU A 332 -4.89 15.68 14.39
CA GLU A 332 -5.76 16.56 13.59
C GLU A 332 -4.97 17.27 12.48
N PHE A 333 -3.71 17.62 12.76
CA PHE A 333 -2.83 18.27 11.78
C PHE A 333 -2.07 17.29 10.88
N GLU A 334 -1.73 16.07 11.34
CA GLU A 334 -1.16 15.02 10.49
C GLU A 334 -2.15 14.54 9.42
N PHE A 335 -3.44 14.44 9.76
CA PHE A 335 -4.49 14.15 8.78
C PHE A 335 -4.51 15.25 7.71
N ALA A 336 -4.64 16.52 8.10
CA ALA A 336 -4.65 17.64 7.17
C ALA A 336 -3.35 17.77 6.34
N ALA A 337 -2.18 17.50 6.93
CA ALA A 337 -0.89 17.52 6.23
C ALA A 337 -0.74 16.35 5.24
N GLN A 338 -1.23 15.14 5.56
CA GLN A 338 -1.24 14.01 4.62
C GLN A 338 -2.04 14.32 3.35
N PHE A 339 -3.16 15.04 3.44
CA PHE A 339 -3.94 15.40 2.24
C PHE A 339 -3.28 16.46 1.38
N VAL A 340 -2.63 17.48 1.96
CA VAL A 340 -2.04 18.55 1.16
C VAL A 340 -0.66 18.18 0.59
N VAL A 341 0.10 17.32 1.28
CA VAL A 341 1.37 16.78 0.75
C VAL A 341 1.13 15.84 -0.45
N VAL A 342 -0.01 15.14 -0.51
CA VAL A 342 -0.41 14.37 -1.70
C VAL A 342 -0.73 15.26 -2.92
N GLY A 343 -1.07 16.55 -2.69
CA GLY A 343 -1.22 17.55 -3.76
C GLY A 343 0.08 18.19 -4.24
N GLN A 344 1.20 18.03 -3.51
CA GLN A 344 2.49 18.66 -3.84
C GLN A 344 3.43 17.81 -4.71
N TYR A 345 3.15 16.53 -4.94
CA TYR A 345 3.95 15.72 -5.87
C TYR A 345 3.54 15.87 -7.35
N ASP A 346 2.61 16.79 -7.66
CA ASP A 346 2.36 17.28 -9.02
C ASP A 346 3.06 18.64 -9.27
N ASP A 347 4.30 18.79 -8.80
CA ASP A 347 5.23 19.80 -9.35
C ASP A 347 5.87 19.25 -10.64
N VAL A 348 5.03 18.99 -11.64
CA VAL A 348 5.35 19.26 -13.06
C VAL A 348 4.14 19.91 -13.72
N ILE A 349 3.65 21.00 -13.10
CA ILE A 349 3.03 22.09 -13.87
C ILE A 349 4.15 23.12 -14.12
N LYS A 350 4.86 22.92 -15.23
CA LYS A 350 5.53 23.99 -15.95
C LYS A 350 5.31 23.76 -17.45
N CYS A 351 4.43 24.59 -17.99
CA CYS A 351 4.15 24.89 -19.42
C CYS A 351 3.79 23.73 -20.36
#